data_AF-A0A3P7MQQ6-F1
#
_entry.id   AF-A0A3P7MQQ6-F1
#
_cell.length_a   1.000
_cell.length_b   1.000
_cell.length_c   1.000
_cell.angle_alpha   90.00
_cell.angle_beta   90.00
_cell.angle_gamma   90.00
#
_symmetry.space_group_name_H-M   'P 1'
#
loop_
_entity.id
_entity.type
_entity.pdbx_description
1 polymer ?
#
loop_
_entity_poly.entity_id
_entity_poly.type
_entity_poly.pdbx_seq_one_letter_code
_entity_poly.pdbx_strand_id
1 'polypeptide(L)'
;PVLETVERDAKLIKELNLDPIYGANTHIHADHITGTGELKRIFPQMLSVLSKHADGHADVRVDDREILKFGNKNLEVRTTPGHTNGCVTYISRDHRMAFTGDALLIRGCGRIDFQE
;
A
#
# COMPACT_ATOMS: atom_id res chain seq x y z
N PRO A 1 -3.72 1.63 3.81
CA PRO A 1 -4.83 1.38 4.77
C PRO A 1 -5.06 2.60 5.65
N VAL A 2 -6.27 2.83 6.18
CA VAL A 2 -6.62 4.04 6.96
C VAL A 2 -6.96 3.67 8.40
N LEU A 3 -6.43 4.39 9.39
CA LEU A 3 -6.57 4.07 10.82
C LEU A 3 -8.04 4.04 11.27
N GLU A 4 -8.82 5.03 10.84
CA GLU A 4 -10.23 5.20 11.19
C GLU A 4 -11.11 4.08 10.63
N THR A 5 -10.64 3.33 9.62
CA THR A 5 -11.40 2.25 8.98
C THR A 5 -10.95 0.85 9.39
N VAL A 6 -10.02 0.72 10.34
CA VAL A 6 -9.45 -0.57 10.74
C VAL A 6 -10.51 -1.56 11.20
N GLU A 7 -11.50 -1.14 11.99
CA GLU A 7 -12.56 -2.03 12.47
C GLU A 7 -13.42 -2.57 11.31
N ARG A 8 -13.79 -1.70 10.37
CA ARG A 8 -14.52 -2.07 9.16
C ARG A 8 -13.74 -3.10 8.34
N ASP A 9 -12.47 -2.82 8.09
CA ASP A 9 -11.61 -3.64 7.25
C ASP A 9 -11.35 -5.01 7.90
N ALA A 10 -11.06 -5.02 9.21
CA ALA A 10 -10.86 -6.24 9.98
C ALA A 10 -12.12 -7.10 10.07
N LYS A 11 -13.31 -6.48 10.20
CA LYS A 11 -14.58 -7.19 10.16
C LYS A 11 -14.77 -7.89 8.82
N LEU A 12 -14.57 -7.18 7.71
CA LEU A 12 -14.75 -7.74 6.37
C LEU A 12 -13.76 -8.88 6.08
N ILE A 13 -12.49 -8.73 6.47
CA ILE A 13 -11.48 -9.79 6.33
C ILE A 13 -11.92 -11.08 7.05
N LYS A 14 -12.44 -10.95 8.28
CA LYS A 14 -12.95 -12.09 9.07
C LYS A 14 -14.21 -12.71 8.46
N GLU A 15 -15.15 -11.90 8.02
CA GLU A 15 -16.40 -12.37 7.38
C GLU A 15 -16.14 -13.13 6.08
N LEU A 16 -15.13 -12.70 5.31
CA LEU A 16 -14.70 -13.37 4.09
C LEU A 16 -13.73 -14.53 4.34
N ASN A 17 -13.39 -14.81 5.59
CA ASN A 17 -12.42 -15.84 6.00
C ASN A 17 -11.08 -15.73 5.26
N LEU A 18 -10.54 -14.52 5.19
CA LEU A 18 -9.27 -14.21 4.55
C LEU A 18 -8.13 -14.12 5.57
N ASP A 19 -6.94 -14.51 5.14
CA ASP A 19 -5.69 -14.33 5.89
C ASP A 19 -4.86 -13.20 5.22
N PRO A 20 -4.84 -11.99 5.80
CA PRO A 20 -4.16 -10.86 5.18
C PRO A 20 -2.64 -11.00 5.32
N ILE A 21 -1.95 -11.25 4.19
CA ILE A 21 -0.48 -11.36 4.18
C ILE A 21 0.19 -9.98 4.26
N TYR A 22 -0.37 -8.98 3.55
CA TYR A 22 0.23 -7.64 3.45
C TYR A 22 -0.76 -6.52 3.76
N GLY A 23 -0.28 -5.51 4.47
CA GLY A 23 -0.88 -4.17 4.54
C GLY A 23 0.00 -3.16 3.81
N ALA A 24 -0.26 -2.91 2.53
CA ALA A 24 0.60 -2.10 1.67
C ALA A 24 0.11 -0.64 1.53
N ASN A 25 1.03 0.31 1.65
CA ASN A 25 0.80 1.71 1.29
C ASN A 25 1.52 2.04 -0.03
N THR A 26 0.95 2.92 -0.85
CA THR A 26 1.58 3.41 -2.09
C THR A 26 2.58 4.52 -1.83
N HIS A 27 2.42 5.26 -0.73
CA HIS A 27 3.28 6.34 -0.28
C HIS A 27 3.02 6.63 1.21
N ILE A 28 3.74 7.60 1.79
CA ILE A 28 3.39 8.14 3.10
C ILE A 28 2.31 9.20 2.91
N HIS A 29 1.13 8.92 3.43
CA HIS A 29 -0.05 9.76 3.28
C HIS A 29 0.01 11.01 4.16
N ALA A 30 -0.43 12.16 3.63
CA ALA A 30 -0.54 13.42 4.39
C ALA A 30 -1.98 13.76 4.80
N ASP A 31 -2.95 13.03 4.27
CA ASP A 31 -4.38 13.25 4.46
C ASP A 31 -4.98 12.31 5.53
N HIS A 32 -4.28 11.25 5.93
CA HIS A 32 -4.73 10.32 6.96
C HIS A 32 -3.57 9.55 7.62
N ILE A 33 -3.84 8.94 8.78
CA ILE A 33 -2.90 8.03 9.45
C ILE A 33 -3.08 6.61 8.90
N THR A 34 -1.98 5.93 8.57
CA THR A 34 -2.04 4.55 8.08
C THR A 34 -2.62 3.59 9.13
N GLY A 35 -3.57 2.75 8.72
CA GLY A 35 -4.15 1.69 9.56
C GLY A 35 -3.27 0.44 9.71
N THR A 36 -2.12 0.37 9.02
CA THR A 36 -1.24 -0.81 9.02
C THR A 36 -0.77 -1.22 10.41
N GLY A 37 -0.51 -0.27 11.31
CA GLY A 37 -0.09 -0.56 12.68
C GLY A 37 -1.16 -1.30 13.48
N GLU A 38 -2.38 -0.78 13.49
CA GLU A 38 -3.49 -1.40 14.23
C GLU A 38 -3.98 -2.69 13.57
N LEU A 39 -4.00 -2.77 12.24
CA LEU A 39 -4.32 -4.04 11.55
C LEU A 39 -3.34 -5.16 11.91
N LYS A 40 -2.04 -4.86 12.10
CA LYS A 40 -1.06 -5.85 12.57
C LYS A 40 -1.34 -6.35 13.99
N ARG A 41 -1.95 -5.53 14.85
CA ARG A 41 -2.34 -5.97 16.20
C ARG A 41 -3.49 -6.97 16.16
N ILE A 42 -4.38 -6.82 15.17
CA ILE A 42 -5.53 -7.71 14.96
C ILE A 42 -5.11 -8.97 14.19
N PHE A 43 -4.21 -8.83 13.22
CA PHE A 43 -3.67 -9.89 12.38
C PHE A 43 -2.14 -9.94 12.51
N PRO A 44 -1.60 -10.61 13.55
CA PRO A 44 -0.17 -10.57 13.87
C PRO A 44 0.78 -11.07 12.76
N GLN A 45 0.27 -11.86 11.82
CA GLN A 45 1.03 -12.40 10.70
C GLN A 45 1.07 -11.47 9.49
N MET A 46 0.25 -10.42 9.47
CA MET A 46 0.25 -9.43 8.39
C MET A 46 1.53 -8.59 8.44
N LEU A 47 2.16 -8.39 7.28
CA LEU A 47 3.34 -7.56 7.14
C LEU A 47 2.98 -6.20 6.54
N SER A 48 3.42 -5.10 7.14
CA SER A 48 3.28 -3.78 6.52
C SER A 48 4.28 -3.61 5.37
N VAL A 49 3.85 -2.95 4.30
CA VAL A 49 4.68 -2.72 3.10
C VAL A 49 4.76 -1.24 2.77
N LEU A 50 5.99 -0.76 2.51
CA LEU A 50 6.28 0.61 2.08
C LEU A 50 7.50 0.65 1.16
N SER A 51 7.58 1.63 0.27
CA SER A 51 8.74 1.86 -0.62
C SER A 51 10.03 2.11 0.16
N LYS A 52 11.17 1.56 -0.29
CA LYS A 52 12.51 1.85 0.24
C LYS A 52 12.88 3.33 0.20
N HIS A 53 12.26 4.09 -0.71
CA HIS A 53 12.50 5.52 -0.92
C HIS A 53 11.59 6.43 -0.08
N ALA A 54 10.67 5.85 0.70
CA ALA A 54 9.81 6.61 1.60
C ALA A 54 10.42 6.71 3.01
N ASP A 55 10.40 7.89 3.63
CA ASP A 55 10.91 8.13 4.97
C ASP A 55 9.93 7.64 6.08
N GLY A 56 9.82 6.32 6.21
CA GLY A 56 8.90 5.69 7.16
C GLY A 56 9.22 4.21 7.39
N HIS A 57 8.58 3.62 8.40
CA HIS A 57 8.86 2.24 8.81
C HIS A 57 7.81 1.25 8.27
N ALA A 58 8.28 0.09 7.81
CA ALA A 58 7.45 -1.04 7.41
C ALA A 58 8.24 -2.35 7.55
N ASP A 59 7.54 -3.49 7.70
CA ASP A 59 8.19 -4.80 7.80
C ASP A 59 8.86 -5.20 6.48
N VAL A 60 8.20 -4.91 5.36
CA VAL A 60 8.70 -5.14 4.02
C VAL A 60 8.95 -3.80 3.34
N ARG A 61 10.19 -3.59 2.91
CA ARG A 61 10.63 -2.41 2.20
C ARG A 61 10.84 -2.76 0.73
N VAL A 62 10.00 -2.25 -0.16
CA VAL A 62 10.00 -2.65 -1.59
C VAL A 62 10.70 -1.64 -2.50
N ASP A 63 11.21 -2.12 -3.63
CA ASP A 63 11.85 -1.30 -4.68
C ASP A 63 11.28 -1.59 -6.08
N ASP A 64 11.73 -0.87 -7.11
CA ASP A 64 11.28 -1.06 -8.49
C ASP A 64 11.42 -2.53 -8.92
N ARG A 65 10.37 -3.04 -9.56
CA ARG A 65 10.23 -4.40 -10.11
C ARG A 65 10.21 -5.53 -9.08
N GLU A 66 10.22 -5.24 -7.78
CA GLU A 66 9.97 -6.28 -6.78
C GLU A 66 8.53 -6.82 -6.89
N ILE A 67 8.33 -8.06 -6.46
CA ILE A 67 7.06 -8.78 -6.60
C ILE A 67 6.52 -9.15 -5.22
N LEU A 68 5.33 -8.65 -4.90
CA LEU A 68 4.56 -9.07 -3.72
C LEU A 68 3.65 -10.24 -4.12
N LYS A 69 3.81 -11.41 -3.48
CA LYS A 69 3.04 -12.61 -3.79
C LYS A 69 2.00 -12.90 -2.70
N PHE A 70 0.77 -13.22 -3.10
CA PHE A 70 -0.30 -13.61 -2.18
C PHE A 70 -1.18 -14.68 -2.84
N GLY A 71 -1.23 -15.86 -2.22
CA GLY A 71 -1.81 -17.04 -2.87
C GLY A 71 -1.15 -17.34 -4.21
N ASN A 72 -1.96 -17.50 -5.26
CA ASN A 72 -1.51 -17.69 -6.64
C ASN A 72 -1.39 -16.38 -7.43
N LYS A 73 -1.51 -15.23 -6.78
CA LYS A 73 -1.48 -13.89 -7.40
C LYS A 73 -0.22 -13.15 -7.03
N ASN A 74 0.09 -12.12 -7.81
CA ASN A 74 1.19 -11.22 -7.54
C ASN A 74 0.88 -9.77 -7.91
N LEU A 75 1.63 -8.86 -7.29
CA LEU A 75 1.70 -7.44 -7.64
C LEU A 75 3.16 -7.07 -7.91
N GLU A 76 3.43 -6.55 -9.10
CA GLU A 76 4.71 -5.93 -9.44
C GLU A 76 4.74 -4.49 -8.92
N VAL A 77 5.82 -4.14 -8.25
CA VAL A 77 6.07 -2.78 -7.78
C VAL A 77 6.70 -1.98 -8.91
N ARG A 78 6.20 -0.77 -9.15
CA ARG A 78 6.84 0.24 -9.98
C ARG A 78 7.07 1.50 -9.20
N THR A 79 8.30 2.00 -9.20
CA THR A 79 8.57 3.33 -8.63
C THR A 79 7.92 4.39 -9.52
N THR A 80 7.13 5.25 -8.91
CA THR A 80 6.41 6.34 -9.59
C THR A 80 6.48 7.61 -8.74
N PRO A 81 7.70 8.13 -8.49
CA PRO A 81 7.89 9.33 -7.68
C PRO A 81 7.28 10.56 -8.35
N GLY A 82 7.01 11.59 -7.57
CA GLY A 82 6.46 12.86 -8.04
C GLY A 82 5.58 13.49 -6.96
N HIS A 83 4.49 12.81 -6.59
CA HIS A 83 3.68 13.25 -5.44
C HIS A 83 4.46 13.18 -4.13
N THR A 84 5.25 12.12 -3.93
CA THR A 84 6.32 12.03 -2.94
C THR A 84 7.50 11.28 -3.56
N ASN A 85 8.69 11.38 -2.97
CA ASN A 85 9.85 10.57 -3.39
C ASN A 85 9.66 9.06 -3.14
N GLY A 86 8.77 8.70 -2.21
CA GLY A 86 8.44 7.33 -1.85
C GLY A 86 7.33 6.67 -2.67
N CYS A 87 6.72 7.36 -3.64
CA CYS A 87 5.56 6.84 -4.35
C CYS A 87 5.87 5.60 -5.20
N VAL A 88 5.00 4.59 -5.05
CA VAL A 88 4.98 3.39 -5.89
C VAL A 88 3.58 3.09 -6.42
N THR A 89 3.53 2.46 -7.58
CA THR A 89 2.34 1.86 -8.17
C THR A 89 2.44 0.33 -8.07
N TYR A 90 1.39 -0.31 -7.55
CA TYR A 90 1.29 -1.78 -7.56
C TYR A 90 0.52 -2.25 -8.80
N ILE A 91 1.09 -3.17 -9.58
CA ILE A 91 0.53 -3.62 -10.86
C ILE A 91 0.19 -5.11 -10.77
N SER A 92 -1.07 -5.46 -11.03
CA SER A 92 -1.47 -6.83 -11.31
C SER A 92 -1.59 -7.02 -12.81
N ARG A 93 -0.59 -7.69 -13.42
CA ARG A 93 -0.56 -7.91 -14.88
C ARG A 93 -1.69 -8.83 -15.32
N ASP A 94 -1.89 -9.93 -14.60
CA ASP A 94 -2.90 -10.95 -14.92
C ASP A 94 -4.33 -10.37 -14.91
N HIS A 95 -4.58 -9.40 -14.03
CA HIS A 95 -5.87 -8.75 -13.91
C HIS A 95 -5.96 -7.40 -14.64
N ARG A 96 -4.87 -6.94 -15.28
CA ARG A 96 -4.77 -5.63 -15.96
C ARG A 96 -5.16 -4.45 -15.05
N MET A 97 -4.75 -4.52 -13.79
CA MET A 97 -5.05 -3.51 -12.77
C MET A 97 -3.78 -2.80 -12.32
N ALA A 98 -3.91 -1.52 -11.98
CA ALA A 98 -2.88 -0.73 -11.34
C ALA A 98 -3.47 0.06 -10.16
N PHE A 99 -2.76 0.06 -9.04
CA PHE A 99 -3.07 0.85 -7.85
C PHE A 99 -2.06 1.98 -7.79
N THR A 100 -2.44 3.14 -8.32
CA THR A 100 -1.52 4.24 -8.66
C THR A 100 -1.20 5.18 -7.51
N GLY A 101 -1.88 5.04 -6.37
CA GLY A 101 -1.85 6.04 -5.30
C GLY A 101 -2.14 7.43 -5.87
N ASP A 102 -1.40 8.42 -5.38
CA ASP A 102 -1.57 9.81 -5.78
C ASP A 102 -0.65 10.21 -6.95
N ALA A 103 0.11 9.27 -7.52
CA ALA A 103 0.87 9.55 -8.74
C ALA A 103 -0.05 9.80 -9.95
N LEU A 104 -1.18 9.09 -10.03
CA LEU A 104 -2.21 9.28 -11.06
C LEU A 104 -3.59 9.10 -10.46
N LEU A 105 -4.44 10.12 -10.66
CA LEU A 105 -5.85 10.11 -10.31
C LEU A 105 -6.70 10.08 -11.59
N ILE A 106 -7.99 9.78 -11.46
CA ILE A 106 -8.90 9.80 -12.60
C ILE A 106 -9.02 11.25 -13.10
N ARG A 107 -8.46 11.52 -14.28
CA ARG A 107 -8.39 12.86 -14.89
C ARG A 107 -7.58 13.88 -14.06
N GLY A 108 -6.60 13.42 -13.28
CA GLY A 108 -5.73 14.31 -12.51
C GLY A 108 -4.47 13.61 -11.98
N CYS A 109 -3.72 14.31 -11.15
CA CYS A 109 -2.58 13.78 -10.40
C CYS A 109 -2.54 14.43 -9.01
N GLY A 110 -1.81 13.79 -8.09
CA GLY A 110 -1.51 14.36 -6.79
C GLY A 110 -0.64 15.62 -6.92
N ARG A 111 -0.71 16.46 -5.90
CA ARG A 111 0.12 17.66 -5.78
C ARG A 111 1.60 17.30 -5.66
N ILE A 112 2.50 18.24 -5.95
CA ILE A 112 3.96 18.02 -6.02
C ILE A 112 4.78 19.08 -5.25
N ASP A 113 4.15 19.79 -4.32
CA ASP A 113 4.72 20.94 -3.62
C ASP A 113 5.03 20.66 -2.13
N PHE A 114 4.96 19.40 -1.70
CA PHE A 114 5.26 18.91 -0.34
C PHE A 114 5.94 17.52 -0.42
N GLN A 115 6.46 17.03 0.71
CA GLN A 115 6.90 15.64 0.91
C GLN A 115 7.97 15.14 -0.10
N GLU A 116 8.98 15.98 -0.33
CA GLU A 116 10.25 15.58 -0.95
C GLU A 116 11.18 14.91 0.09
#